data_AF-A0A1A9NMJ4-F1
#
_entry.id   AF-A0A1A9NMJ4-F1
#
_cell.length_a   1.000
_cell.length_b   1.000
_cell.length_c   1.000
_cell.angle_alpha   90.00
_cell.angle_beta   90.00
_cell.angle_gamma   90.00
#
_symmetry.space_group_name_H-M   'P 1'
#
loop_
_entity.id
_entity.type
_entity.pdbx_description
1 polymer ?
#
loop_
_entity_poly.entity_id
_entity_poly.type
_entity_poly.pdbx_seq_one_letter_code
_entity_poly.pdbx_strand_id
1 'polypeptide(L)'
;MDILNSREWAILIWLLLAIGYFTALPKRRPIKGSLKSLIKAFLSRHILSVTTLMSIYVALIIYVLFIVGVWDLSQLKTTIIWYFTVATLSLFRLEHYKEAPHRLEQMGVRVI
;
A
#
# COMPACT_ATOMS: atom_id res chain seq x y z
N MET A 1 -7.15 9.54 -24.95
CA MET A 1 -6.56 9.80 -23.62
C MET A 1 -7.69 9.58 -22.63
N ASP A 2 -7.96 8.33 -22.28
CA ASP A 2 -9.01 7.93 -21.33
C ASP A 2 -8.39 6.94 -20.35
N ILE A 3 -7.47 7.45 -19.55
CA ILE A 3 -6.71 6.65 -18.57
C ILE A 3 -7.65 6.05 -17.52
N LEU A 4 -8.73 6.76 -17.18
CA LEU A 4 -9.77 6.31 -16.26
C LEU A 4 -11.15 6.31 -16.93
N ASN A 5 -11.85 5.17 -16.87
CA ASN A 5 -13.21 5.01 -17.37
C ASN A 5 -14.21 5.70 -16.40
N SER A 6 -15.40 6.04 -16.87
CA SER A 6 -16.43 6.75 -16.07
C SER A 6 -16.79 6.03 -14.76
N ARG A 7 -16.63 4.70 -14.71
CA ARG A 7 -16.81 3.88 -13.50
C ARG A 7 -15.71 4.11 -12.45
N GLU A 8 -14.45 4.24 -12.87
CA GLU A 8 -13.33 4.49 -11.96
C GLU A 8 -13.44 5.90 -11.35
N TRP A 9 -13.88 6.87 -12.16
CA TRP A 9 -14.25 8.21 -11.68
C TRP A 9 -15.41 8.19 -10.68
N ALA A 10 -16.46 7.40 -10.94
CA ALA A 10 -17.57 7.26 -10.01
C ALA A 10 -17.12 6.71 -8.65
N ILE A 11 -16.27 5.68 -8.65
CA ILE A 11 -15.71 5.11 -7.41
C ILE A 11 -14.88 6.14 -6.64
N LEU A 12 -14.02 6.90 -7.33
CA LEU A 12 -13.21 7.95 -6.71
C LEU A 12 -14.08 9.04 -6.06
N ILE A 13 -15.13 9.49 -6.76
CA ILE A 13 -16.06 10.50 -6.24
C ILE A 13 -16.80 9.97 -5.01
N TRP A 14 -17.34 8.75 -5.07
CA TRP A 14 -18.04 8.15 -3.92
C TRP A 14 -17.11 7.90 -2.73
N LEU A 15 -15.86 7.50 -2.97
CA LEU A 15 -14.86 7.32 -1.92
C LEU A 15 -14.53 8.66 -1.24
N LEU A 16 -14.31 9.73 -2.03
CA LEU A 16 -14.04 11.06 -1.50
C LEU A 16 -15.23 11.61 -0.70
N LEU A 17 -16.46 11.42 -1.19
CA LEU A 17 -17.67 11.78 -0.46
C LEU A 17 -17.80 10.99 0.85
N ALA A 18 -17.51 9.69 0.86
CA ALA A 18 -17.52 8.88 2.06
C ALA A 18 -16.47 9.38 3.08
N ILE A 19 -15.23 9.64 2.63
CA ILE A 19 -14.17 10.20 3.49
C ILE A 19 -14.59 11.59 4.03
N GLY A 20 -15.13 12.45 3.17
CA GLY A 20 -15.68 13.75 3.55
C GLY A 20 -16.79 13.63 4.60
N TYR A 21 -17.70 12.68 4.42
CA TYR A 21 -18.77 12.39 5.37
C TYR A 21 -18.23 11.91 6.73
N PHE A 22 -17.31 10.95 6.73
CA PHE A 22 -16.67 10.44 7.95
C PHE A 22 -15.88 11.52 8.69
N THR A 23 -15.27 12.46 7.95
CA THR A 23 -14.49 13.57 8.53
C THR A 23 -15.34 14.74 8.99
N ALA A 24 -16.49 15.01 8.35
CA ALA A 24 -17.42 16.08 8.72
C ALA A 24 -18.28 15.77 9.95
N LEU A 25 -18.44 14.49 10.34
CA LEU A 25 -19.24 14.11 11.51
C LEU A 25 -18.74 14.81 12.80
N PRO A 26 -19.57 15.53 13.55
CA PRO A 26 -19.14 16.29 14.72
C PRO A 26 -18.37 15.44 15.76
N LYS A 27 -17.37 16.07 16.36
CA LYS A 27 -16.26 15.63 17.23
C LYS A 27 -16.59 14.72 18.45
N ARG A 28 -17.81 14.19 18.57
CA ARG A 28 -18.36 13.54 19.78
C ARG A 28 -18.27 12.01 19.80
N ARG A 29 -17.71 11.35 18.78
CA ARG A 29 -17.47 9.90 18.83
C ARG A 29 -15.98 9.61 19.03
N PRO A 30 -15.58 8.77 20.01
CA PRO A 30 -14.17 8.38 20.23
C PRO A 30 -13.51 7.73 18.99
N ILE A 31 -14.32 7.35 18.01
CA ILE A 31 -13.96 6.83 16.69
C ILE A 31 -12.95 7.74 15.96
N LYS A 32 -13.05 9.08 16.08
CA LYS A 32 -12.10 9.99 15.42
C LYS A 32 -10.69 9.91 16.00
N GLY A 33 -10.58 9.72 17.31
CA GLY A 33 -9.29 9.53 17.99
C GLY A 33 -8.64 8.22 17.56
N SER A 34 -9.42 7.14 17.55
CA SER A 34 -8.94 5.81 17.17
C SER A 34 -8.59 5.69 15.68
N LEU A 35 -9.41 6.25 14.78
CA LEU A 35 -9.08 6.29 13.34
C LEU A 35 -7.84 7.13 13.07
N LYS A 36 -7.71 8.29 13.73
CA LYS A 36 -6.51 9.13 13.58
C LYS A 36 -5.26 8.42 14.12
N SER A 37 -5.39 7.69 15.22
CA SER A 37 -4.30 6.88 15.78
C SER A 37 -3.94 5.72 14.86
N LEU A 38 -4.93 5.04 14.28
CA LEU A 38 -4.73 3.94 13.34
C LEU A 38 -4.07 4.42 12.06
N ILE A 39 -4.55 5.52 11.47
CA ILE A 39 -3.92 6.15 10.30
C ILE A 39 -2.50 6.58 10.66
N LYS A 40 -2.27 7.18 11.83
CA LYS A 40 -0.93 7.59 12.28
C LYS A 40 0.01 6.41 12.53
N ALA A 41 -0.50 5.28 12.99
CA ALA A 41 0.27 4.05 13.18
C ALA A 41 0.61 3.40 11.83
N PHE A 42 -0.35 3.39 10.90
CA PHE A 42 -0.17 2.88 9.54
C PHE A 42 0.76 3.79 8.71
N LEU A 43 0.73 5.10 8.95
CA LEU A 43 1.66 6.11 8.41
C LEU A 43 2.84 6.38 9.36
N SER A 44 3.22 5.39 10.17
CA SER A 44 4.44 5.52 10.97
C SER A 44 5.64 5.68 10.02
N ARG A 45 6.65 6.42 10.47
CA ARG A 45 7.84 6.76 9.68
C ARG A 45 8.54 5.50 9.12
N HIS A 46 8.40 4.37 9.80
CA HIS A 46 8.93 3.07 9.37
C HIS A 46 8.19 2.53 8.15
N ILE A 47 6.86 2.41 8.22
CA ILE A 47 6.01 1.91 7.12
C ILE A 47 6.12 2.85 5.91
N LEU A 48 6.11 4.16 6.17
CA LEU A 48 6.22 5.16 5.09
C LEU A 48 7.57 5.04 4.36
N SER A 49 8.68 4.87 5.09
CA SER A 49 10.01 4.73 4.48
C SER A 49 10.09 3.50 3.57
N VAL A 50 9.65 2.33 4.05
CA VAL A 50 9.68 1.08 3.29
C VAL A 50 8.75 1.16 2.08
N THR A 51 7.55 1.72 2.24
CA THR A 51 6.56 1.87 1.16
C THR A 51 7.05 2.85 0.09
N THR A 52 7.68 3.96 0.48
CA THR A 52 8.27 4.91 -0.46
C THR A 52 9.42 4.28 -1.23
N LEU A 53 10.30 3.54 -0.56
CA LEU A 53 11.41 2.84 -1.22
C LEU A 53 10.90 1.79 -2.22
N MET A 54 9.87 1.03 -1.86
CA MET A 54 9.22 0.07 -2.76
C MET A 54 8.59 0.77 -3.97
N SER A 55 7.89 1.89 -3.74
CA SER A 55 7.29 2.69 -4.82
C SER A 55 8.35 3.15 -5.83
N ILE A 56 9.48 3.66 -5.34
CA ILE A 56 10.60 4.11 -6.18
C ILE A 56 11.17 2.94 -6.99
N TYR A 57 11.40 1.79 -6.35
CA TYR A 57 11.88 0.59 -7.02
C TYR A 57 10.95 0.13 -8.16
N VAL A 58 9.65 0.04 -7.89
CA VAL A 58 8.66 -0.36 -8.90
C VAL A 58 8.60 0.67 -10.03
N ALA A 59 8.61 1.97 -9.72
CA ALA A 59 8.61 3.04 -10.72
C ALA A 59 9.86 3.00 -11.62
N LEU A 60 11.04 2.73 -11.05
CA LEU A 60 12.28 2.56 -11.82
C LEU A 60 12.20 1.36 -12.77
N ILE A 61 11.66 0.22 -12.32
CA ILE A 61 11.49 -0.95 -13.17
C ILE A 61 10.54 -0.65 -14.33
N ILE A 62 9.38 -0.05 -14.06
CA ILE A 62 8.42 0.33 -15.09
C ILE A 62 9.07 1.29 -16.09
N TYR A 63 9.83 2.28 -15.60
CA TYR A 63 10.52 3.24 -16.45
C TYR A 63 11.56 2.59 -17.37
N VAL A 64 12.38 1.68 -16.84
CA VAL A 64 13.35 0.91 -17.63
C VAL A 64 12.62 0.07 -18.68
N LEU A 65 11.56 -0.64 -18.29
CA LEU A 65 10.78 -1.47 -19.21
C LEU A 65 10.06 -0.65 -20.30
N PHE A 66 9.66 0.59 -19.98
CA PHE A 66 9.08 1.53 -20.94
C PHE A 66 10.13 1.96 -21.97
N ILE A 67 11.36 2.28 -21.54
CA ILE A 67 12.46 2.62 -22.46
C ILE A 67 12.81 1.45 -23.39
N VAL A 68 12.81 0.23 -22.87
CA VAL A 68 13.11 -0.99 -23.64
C VAL A 68 11.96 -1.34 -24.61
N GLY A 69 10.85 -0.60 -24.58
CA GLY A 69 9.71 -0.80 -25.49
C GLY A 69 8.88 -2.05 -25.18
N VAL A 70 9.15 -2.71 -24.05
CA VAL A 70 8.42 -3.90 -23.59
C VAL A 70 7.13 -3.52 -22.86
N TRP A 71 7.08 -2.31 -22.31
CA TRP A 71 5.98 -1.83 -21.49
C TRP A 71 5.23 -0.70 -22.17
N ASP A 72 3.93 -0.90 -22.30
CA ASP A 72 2.97 0.01 -22.92
C ASP A 72 1.97 0.52 -21.87
N LEU A 73 1.32 1.66 -22.13
CA LEU A 73 0.34 2.27 -21.23
C LEU A 73 -0.84 1.34 -20.89
N SER A 74 -1.15 0.36 -21.76
CA SER A 74 -2.12 -0.70 -21.48
C SER A 74 -1.77 -1.55 -20.24
N GLN A 75 -0.48 -1.73 -19.94
CA GLN A 75 0.00 -2.51 -18.80
C GLN A 75 0.00 -1.71 -17.48
N LEU A 76 -0.21 -0.39 -17.54
CA LEU A 76 -0.25 0.47 -16.35
C LEU A 76 -1.40 0.07 -15.42
N LYS A 77 -2.59 -0.22 -15.96
CA LYS A 77 -3.75 -0.63 -15.15
C LYS A 77 -3.46 -1.91 -14.37
N THR A 78 -2.90 -2.91 -15.06
CA THR A 78 -2.51 -4.19 -14.45
C THR A 78 -1.44 -3.99 -13.38
N THR A 79 -0.46 -3.14 -13.65
CA THR A 79 0.64 -2.86 -12.71
C THR A 79 0.13 -2.16 -11.44
N ILE A 80 -0.82 -1.23 -11.56
CA ILE A 80 -1.47 -0.59 -10.41
C ILE A 80 -2.22 -1.62 -9.56
N ILE A 81 -3.04 -2.47 -10.19
CA ILE A 81 -3.79 -3.51 -9.47
C ILE A 81 -2.81 -4.48 -8.78
N TRP A 82 -1.77 -4.93 -9.48
CA TRP A 82 -0.74 -5.81 -8.94
C TRP A 82 0.03 -5.17 -7.79
N TYR A 83 0.35 -3.87 -7.90
CA TYR A 83 1.03 -3.12 -6.86
C TYR A 83 0.20 -3.09 -5.56
N PHE A 84 -1.07 -2.69 -5.64
CA PHE A 84 -1.90 -2.59 -4.44
C PHE A 84 -2.21 -3.95 -3.81
N THR A 85 -2.34 -5.01 -4.62
CA THR A 85 -2.65 -6.36 -4.12
C THR A 85 -1.38 -7.12 -3.72
N VAL A 86 -0.54 -7.48 -4.68
CA VAL A 86 0.61 -8.37 -4.47
C VAL A 86 1.76 -7.66 -3.76
N ALA A 87 2.10 -6.45 -4.20
CA ALA A 87 3.28 -5.75 -3.68
C ALA A 87 3.07 -5.37 -2.20
N THR A 88 1.91 -4.79 -1.87
CA THR A 88 1.52 -4.50 -0.48
C THR A 88 1.48 -5.75 0.40
N LEU A 89 0.85 -6.83 -0.05
CA LEU A 89 0.78 -8.09 0.72
C LEU A 89 2.18 -8.69 0.96
N SER A 90 3.06 -8.59 -0.03
CA SER A 90 4.43 -9.10 0.07
C SER A 90 5.24 -8.32 1.10
N LEU A 91 5.11 -6.99 1.17
CA LEU A 91 5.73 -6.17 2.20
C LEU A 91 5.30 -6.59 3.61
N PHE A 92 4.01 -6.79 3.85
CA PHE A 92 3.50 -7.21 5.16
C PHE A 92 3.95 -8.63 5.53
N ARG A 93 4.07 -9.54 4.56
CA ARG A 93 4.63 -10.88 4.81
C ARG A 93 6.11 -10.83 5.15
N LEU A 94 6.87 -9.93 4.54
CA LEU A 94 8.31 -9.73 4.80
C LEU A 94 8.61 -9.37 6.26
N GLU A 95 7.77 -8.55 6.91
CA GLU A 95 7.90 -8.28 8.35
C GLU A 95 7.76 -9.57 9.18
N HIS A 96 6.84 -10.45 8.81
CA HIS A 96 6.60 -11.72 9.53
C HIS A 96 7.79 -12.69 9.46
N TYR A 97 8.55 -12.66 8.36
CA TYR A 97 9.75 -13.51 8.21
C TYR A 97 10.96 -12.97 9.00
N LYS A 98 11.02 -11.67 9.25
CA LYS A 98 12.10 -11.06 10.04
C LYS A 98 12.02 -11.46 11.53
N GLU A 99 10.84 -11.83 12.01
CA GLU A 99 10.60 -12.31 13.38
C GLU A 99 10.78 -13.83 13.53
N ALA A 100 10.84 -14.58 12.43
CA ALA A 100 10.98 -16.04 12.44
C ALA A 100 12.29 -16.55 13.10
N PRO A 101 13.49 -16.00 12.84
CA PRO A 101 14.71 -16.55 13.45
C PRO A 101 14.70 -16.41 14.98
N HIS A 102 14.14 -15.32 15.51
CA HIS A 102 14.11 -15.10 16.96
C HIS A 102 13.14 -16.05 17.68
N ARG A 103 12.04 -16.46 17.04
CA ARG A 103 11.12 -17.46 17.62
C ARG A 103 11.68 -18.88 17.61
N LEU A 104 12.49 -19.25 16.60
CA LEU A 104 13.11 -20.58 16.53
C LEU A 104 14.17 -20.76 17.63
N GLU A 105 14.91 -19.70 17.94
CA GLU A 105 15.87 -19.67 19.05
C GLU A 105 15.18 -19.83 20.42
N GLN A 106 14.02 -19.19 20.62
CA GLN A 106 13.21 -19.35 21.84
C GLN A 106 12.57 -20.74 21.98
N MET A 107 12.39 -21.47 20.88
CA MET A 107 11.87 -22.84 20.86
C MET A 107 12.98 -23.91 20.98
N GLY A 108 14.23 -23.52 21.26
CA GLY A 108 15.34 -24.45 21.47
C GLY A 108 15.85 -25.12 20.20
N VAL A 109 15.42 -24.66 19.02
CA VAL A 109 15.89 -25.18 17.74
C VAL A 109 17.11 -24.35 17.32
N ARG A 110 18.31 -24.92 17.47
CA ARG A 110 19.53 -24.32 16.91
C ARG A 110 19.41 -24.33 15.38
N VAL A 111 19.25 -23.15 14.81
CA VAL A 111 19.41 -22.94 13.37
C VAL A 111 20.91 -23.08 13.09
N ILE A 112 21.28 -24.15 12.39
CA ILE A 112 22.65 -24.44 11.91
C ILE A 112 22.88 -23.66 10.61
#